data_AF-A0A0D3EXD0-F1
#
_entry.id   AF-A0A0D3EXD0-F1
#
_cell.length_a   1.000
_cell.length_b   1.000
_cell.length_c   1.000
_cell.angle_alpha   90.00
_cell.angle_beta   90.00
_cell.angle_gamma   90.00
#
_symmetry.space_group_name_H-M   'P 1'
#
loop_
_entity.id
_entity.type
_entity.pdbx_description
1 polymer ?
#
loop_
_entity_poly.entity_id
_entity_poly.type
_entity_poly.pdbx_seq_one_letter_code
_entity_poly.pdbx_strand_id
1 'polypeptide(L)'
;MVQLFFQGTTDGGSVDTDAVKARRSLLGKVEPIIRSVIKSGGGYEARMWLCSTVSSIHLLDPYGQRDLFLNLLGMKNSKRDVAARLLRMIFDKKPKKAGSIIAKKCQMLEDFFQGNPKRIMQWFGHFAVTGELTHKKGARALSQFAFVNRDICWEELEWKGKHGQSPAVVATKPHYFRDLDVLQTVENFLEYVPDFWSSEELADSVKDGEILQIDTEYFVDQFVYLMYEENSRDAWQLVDEFLMDEQFSSLSQHLLIHLDEQRLLNFLRALGKLIKLNSQCKEMVFPCCWLEVLLSAHSDHISLDELVLLNCVISKGRQLWRLMNDEEQEEEQGQMQELLKSTNQLTDADHFALMKGFVDTELPDALKWIGIQSWLVFCELSKGCKSADSCEHLFTCNRIEFRKADDYPLVQNDGNSIALDSDDEDLIRGSHKRRKRDRKRKRRRYDSDEDDLDQLLELGTSNRRGIESHHGCWYLSTDGFSASWDIADIPDHLSSHYLKTWLKFMHFWTC
;
A
#
# COMPACT_ATOMS: atom_id res chain seq x y z
N MET A 1 -24.43 -26.70 13.31
CA MET A 1 -23.18 -27.18 12.71
C MET A 1 -23.02 -26.44 11.40
N VAL A 2 -21.85 -25.89 11.09
CA VAL A 2 -21.65 -25.09 9.87
C VAL A 2 -21.40 -26.04 8.70
N GLN A 3 -22.28 -26.00 7.70
CA GLN A 3 -22.10 -26.71 6.43
C GLN A 3 -21.56 -25.72 5.39
N LEU A 4 -20.50 -26.14 4.68
CA LEU A 4 -19.73 -25.30 3.77
C LEU A 4 -20.08 -25.54 2.29
N PHE A 5 -20.96 -26.51 1.99
CA PHE A 5 -21.57 -26.69 0.67
C PHE A 5 -20.58 -26.63 -0.50
N PHE A 6 -19.40 -27.24 -0.36
CA PHE A 6 -18.33 -27.19 -1.36
C PHE A 6 -18.59 -28.07 -2.59
N GLN A 7 -19.60 -28.95 -2.54
CA GLN A 7 -19.98 -29.82 -3.65
C GLN A 7 -21.31 -29.32 -4.23
N GLY A 8 -21.28 -28.81 -5.46
CA GLY A 8 -22.50 -28.50 -6.22
C GLY A 8 -23.15 -29.78 -6.71
N THR A 9 -23.89 -30.48 -5.85
CA THR A 9 -24.59 -31.70 -6.24
C THR A 9 -25.96 -31.40 -6.84
N THR A 10 -26.22 -32.01 -8.00
CA THR A 10 -27.53 -32.09 -8.67
C THR A 10 -28.44 -33.19 -8.09
N ASP A 11 -28.06 -33.82 -6.98
CA ASP A 11 -28.77 -35.00 -6.47
C ASP A 11 -30.09 -34.60 -5.82
N GLY A 12 -31.18 -34.78 -6.57
CA GLY A 12 -32.46 -35.45 -6.22
C GLY A 12 -33.15 -35.24 -4.87
N GLY A 13 -32.63 -34.41 -3.97
CA GLY A 13 -33.25 -34.08 -2.69
C GLY A 13 -34.45 -33.18 -2.88
N SER A 14 -35.49 -33.36 -2.06
CA SER A 14 -36.62 -32.43 -2.08
C SER A 14 -36.17 -31.09 -1.52
N VAL A 15 -36.23 -30.04 -2.34
CA VAL A 15 -35.94 -28.67 -1.93
C VAL A 15 -37.04 -28.16 -1.01
N ASP A 16 -36.68 -27.74 0.20
CA ASP A 16 -37.56 -26.98 1.08
C ASP A 16 -37.58 -25.51 0.63
N THR A 17 -38.59 -25.16 -0.16
CA THR A 17 -38.76 -23.80 -0.68
C THR A 17 -38.95 -22.76 0.42
N ASP A 18 -39.46 -23.14 1.59
CA ASP A 18 -39.68 -22.21 2.70
C ASP A 18 -38.38 -21.95 3.45
N ALA A 19 -37.51 -22.95 3.60
CA ALA A 19 -36.15 -22.78 4.10
C ALA A 19 -35.31 -21.84 3.21
N VAL A 20 -35.38 -22.01 1.88
CA VAL A 20 -34.70 -21.12 0.90
C VAL A 20 -35.21 -19.68 1.00
N LYS A 21 -36.53 -19.48 1.06
CA LYS A 21 -37.13 -18.14 1.25
C LYS A 21 -36.73 -17.51 2.58
N ALA A 22 -36.73 -18.29 3.66
CA ALA A 22 -36.30 -17.82 4.97
C ALA A 22 -34.84 -17.37 4.96
N ARG A 23 -33.94 -18.14 4.32
CA ARG A 23 -32.53 -17.73 4.17
C ARG A 23 -32.39 -16.46 3.34
N ARG A 24 -33.14 -16.31 2.24
CA ARG A 24 -33.14 -15.07 1.44
C ARG A 24 -33.63 -13.87 2.26
N SER A 25 -34.67 -14.05 3.05
CA SER A 25 -35.18 -13.01 3.97
C SER A 25 -34.14 -12.64 5.03
N LEU A 26 -33.40 -13.62 5.57
CA LEU A 26 -32.30 -13.38 6.49
C LEU A 26 -31.22 -12.50 5.86
N LEU A 27 -30.76 -12.83 4.64
CA LEU A 27 -29.77 -12.02 3.93
C LEU A 27 -30.26 -10.59 3.71
N GLY A 28 -31.52 -10.41 3.34
CA GLY A 28 -32.14 -9.09 3.17
C GLY A 28 -32.23 -8.28 4.48
N LYS A 29 -32.23 -8.92 5.65
CA LYS A 29 -32.15 -8.25 6.96
C LYS A 29 -30.70 -7.96 7.37
N VAL A 30 -29.74 -8.77 6.94
CA VAL A 30 -28.31 -8.59 7.24
C VAL A 30 -27.72 -7.44 6.45
N GLU A 31 -28.09 -7.28 5.17
CA GLU A 31 -27.61 -6.19 4.32
C GLU A 31 -27.74 -4.78 4.97
N PRO A 32 -28.91 -4.33 5.44
CA PRO A 32 -29.04 -2.99 6.02
C PRO A 32 -28.22 -2.81 7.31
N ILE A 33 -28.01 -3.89 8.10
CA ILE A 33 -27.16 -3.84 9.29
C ILE A 33 -25.70 -3.57 8.87
N ILE A 34 -25.19 -4.31 7.88
CA ILE A 34 -23.84 -4.08 7.34
C ILE A 34 -23.71 -2.65 6.81
N ARG A 35 -24.71 -2.15 6.08
CA ARG A 35 -24.72 -0.77 5.60
C ARG A 35 -24.74 0.26 6.74
N SER A 36 -25.44 -0.03 7.84
CA SER A 36 -25.45 0.84 9.04
C SER A 36 -24.04 0.95 9.60
N VAL A 37 -23.39 -0.19 9.88
CA VAL A 37 -22.02 -0.26 10.43
C VAL A 37 -21.02 0.47 9.54
N ILE A 38 -21.11 0.30 8.22
CA ILE A 38 -20.24 1.00 7.26
C ILE A 38 -20.46 2.51 7.32
N LYS A 39 -21.69 2.99 7.53
CA LYS A 39 -22.02 4.43 7.53
C LYS A 39 -21.75 5.12 8.86
N SER A 40 -22.02 4.46 9.98
CA SER A 40 -21.99 5.05 11.33
C SER A 40 -20.58 5.20 11.90
N GLY A 41 -19.71 4.20 11.71
CA GLY A 41 -18.34 4.19 12.28
C GLY A 41 -17.22 3.91 11.28
N GLY A 42 -17.52 3.25 10.15
CA GLY A 42 -16.48 2.71 9.25
C GLY A 42 -16.30 3.40 7.89
N GLY A 43 -16.98 4.52 7.61
CA GLY A 43 -17.11 5.00 6.22
C GLY A 43 -15.77 5.30 5.53
N TYR A 44 -14.88 5.98 6.24
CA TYR A 44 -13.53 6.25 5.75
C TYR A 44 -12.69 4.96 5.63
N GLU A 45 -12.78 4.07 6.63
CA GLU A 45 -12.01 2.83 6.66
C GLU A 45 -12.45 1.84 5.58
N ALA A 46 -13.76 1.68 5.37
CA ALA A 46 -14.33 0.85 4.33
C ALA A 46 -13.89 1.32 2.93
N ARG A 47 -13.79 2.64 2.76
CA ARG A 47 -13.26 3.25 1.54
C ARG A 47 -11.76 3.02 1.38
N MET A 48 -10.98 3.12 2.45
CA MET A 48 -9.55 2.75 2.45
C MET A 48 -9.36 1.31 2.01
N TRP A 49 -10.20 0.39 2.53
CA TRP A 49 -10.15 -1.00 2.13
C TRP A 49 -10.47 -1.20 0.65
N LEU A 50 -11.41 -0.43 0.08
CA LEU A 50 -11.69 -0.47 -1.36
C LEU A 50 -10.46 -0.02 -2.16
N CYS A 51 -9.81 1.08 -1.75
CA CYS A 51 -8.59 1.56 -2.42
C CYS A 51 -7.46 0.51 -2.37
N SER A 52 -7.33 -0.21 -1.25
CA SER A 52 -6.38 -1.34 -1.11
C SER A 52 -6.71 -2.52 -2.03
N THR A 53 -7.99 -2.85 -2.22
CA THR A 53 -8.38 -3.89 -3.18
C THR A 53 -8.13 -3.45 -4.61
N VAL A 54 -8.45 -2.19 -4.94
CA VAL A 54 -8.15 -1.57 -6.25
C VAL A 54 -6.66 -1.59 -6.53
N SER A 55 -5.81 -1.28 -5.55
CA SER A 55 -4.34 -1.32 -5.72
C SER A 55 -3.79 -2.71 -6.06
N SER A 56 -4.61 -3.76 -5.89
CA SER A 56 -4.24 -5.15 -6.17
C SER A 56 -4.73 -5.64 -7.54
N ILE A 57 -5.37 -4.80 -8.35
CA ILE A 57 -5.78 -5.13 -9.73
C ILE A 57 -4.55 -5.56 -10.54
N HIS A 58 -4.69 -6.67 -11.24
CA HIS A 58 -3.60 -7.33 -11.97
C HIS A 58 -3.72 -7.14 -13.48
N LEU A 59 -4.89 -6.77 -13.99
CA LEU A 59 -5.14 -6.55 -15.41
C LEU A 59 -5.10 -5.07 -15.79
N LEU A 60 -3.93 -4.46 -15.66
CA LEU A 60 -3.70 -3.11 -16.15
C LEU A 60 -2.33 -3.02 -16.81
N ASP A 61 -2.30 -2.60 -18.07
CA ASP A 61 -1.06 -2.33 -18.76
C ASP A 61 -0.49 -0.95 -18.38
N PRO A 62 0.83 -0.73 -18.48
CA PRO A 62 1.44 0.55 -18.09
C PRO A 62 0.87 1.77 -18.82
N TYR A 63 0.49 1.64 -20.10
CA TYR A 63 -0.09 2.75 -20.86
C TYR A 63 -1.51 3.07 -20.37
N GLY A 64 -2.32 2.05 -20.10
CA GLY A 64 -3.62 2.20 -19.46
C GLY A 64 -3.52 2.86 -18.10
N GLN A 65 -2.56 2.46 -17.26
CA GLN A 65 -2.26 3.10 -15.97
C GLN A 65 -1.93 4.58 -16.15
N ARG A 66 -0.99 4.90 -17.04
CA ARG A 66 -0.60 6.29 -17.32
C ARG A 66 -1.80 7.12 -17.75
N ASP A 67 -2.57 6.65 -18.72
CA ASP A 67 -3.75 7.36 -19.21
C ASP A 67 -4.80 7.56 -18.11
N LEU A 68 -4.99 6.57 -17.24
CA LEU A 68 -5.90 6.65 -16.10
C LEU A 68 -5.50 7.77 -15.11
N PHE A 69 -4.23 7.84 -14.73
CA PHE A 69 -3.75 8.87 -13.81
C PHE A 69 -3.60 10.25 -14.48
N LEU A 70 -3.25 10.33 -15.77
CA LEU A 70 -3.28 11.59 -16.53
C LEU A 70 -4.71 12.14 -16.65
N ASN A 71 -5.70 11.28 -16.89
CA ASN A 71 -7.11 11.65 -16.83
C ASN A 71 -7.50 12.16 -15.44
N LEU A 72 -6.93 11.57 -14.37
CA LEU A 72 -7.07 12.08 -13.01
C LEU A 72 -6.35 13.41 -12.75
N LEU A 73 -5.40 13.83 -13.58
CA LEU A 73 -4.72 15.14 -13.53
C LEU A 73 -5.38 16.24 -14.42
N GLY A 74 -6.12 15.88 -15.48
CA GLY A 74 -6.63 16.85 -16.49
C GLY A 74 -7.95 17.64 -16.26
N MET A 75 -8.60 17.62 -15.09
CA MET A 75 -9.89 18.32 -14.79
C MET A 75 -9.64 19.60 -13.98
N LYS A 76 -10.10 20.72 -14.51
CA LYS A 76 -9.49 22.03 -14.28
C LYS A 76 -9.55 22.64 -12.86
N ASN A 77 -10.37 22.13 -11.92
CA ASN A 77 -10.70 22.91 -10.71
C ASN A 77 -10.44 22.21 -9.36
N SER A 78 -10.12 20.92 -9.32
CA SER A 78 -9.99 20.15 -8.06
C SER A 78 -8.71 19.34 -7.94
N LYS A 79 -7.68 19.63 -8.75
CA LYS A 79 -6.61 18.66 -9.05
C LYS A 79 -5.19 19.00 -8.63
N ARG A 80 -5.00 20.20 -8.10
CA ARG A 80 -3.69 20.60 -7.56
C ARG A 80 -3.29 19.73 -6.38
N ASP A 81 -4.25 19.17 -5.65
CA ASP A 81 -4.04 18.22 -4.56
C ASP A 81 -3.40 16.89 -5.00
N VAL A 82 -3.93 16.27 -6.06
CA VAL A 82 -3.42 15.00 -6.59
C VAL A 82 -2.10 15.21 -7.30
N ALA A 83 -1.97 16.32 -8.06
CA ALA A 83 -0.70 16.69 -8.66
C ALA A 83 0.38 16.92 -7.59
N ALA A 84 0.05 17.64 -6.52
CA ALA A 84 0.97 17.88 -5.41
C ALA A 84 1.43 16.57 -4.75
N ARG A 85 0.50 15.64 -4.48
CA ARG A 85 0.83 14.32 -3.92
C ARG A 85 1.71 13.50 -4.86
N LEU A 86 1.39 13.47 -6.15
CA LEU A 86 2.19 12.77 -7.15
C LEU A 86 3.61 13.38 -7.25
N LEU A 87 3.73 14.70 -7.21
CA LEU A 87 5.01 15.40 -7.23
C LEU A 87 5.86 15.08 -5.99
N ARG A 88 5.25 14.99 -4.81
CA ARG A 88 5.95 14.52 -3.59
C ARG A 88 6.52 13.12 -3.80
N MET A 89 5.73 12.18 -4.33
CA MET A 89 6.22 10.84 -4.66
C MET A 89 7.37 10.86 -5.66
N ILE A 90 7.30 11.73 -6.67
CA ILE A 90 8.37 11.92 -7.66
C ILE A 90 9.63 12.47 -7.01
N PHE A 91 9.50 13.44 -6.11
CA PHE A 91 10.65 14.02 -5.41
C PHE A 91 11.33 13.01 -4.49
N ASP A 92 10.55 12.14 -3.83
CA ASP A 92 11.09 11.10 -2.97
C ASP A 92 11.79 9.98 -3.76
N LYS A 93 11.17 9.53 -4.87
CA LYS A 93 11.65 8.35 -5.62
C LYS A 93 12.57 8.68 -6.79
N LYS A 94 12.43 9.85 -7.41
CA LYS A 94 13.19 10.31 -8.59
C LYS A 94 13.70 11.75 -8.45
N PRO A 95 14.36 12.12 -7.33
CA PRO A 95 14.80 13.50 -7.07
C PRO A 95 15.70 14.04 -8.18
N LYS A 96 16.58 13.21 -8.75
CA LYS A 96 17.50 13.60 -9.84
C LYS A 96 16.79 14.09 -11.11
N LYS A 97 15.65 13.48 -11.46
CA LYS A 97 14.90 13.90 -12.65
C LYS A 97 14.27 15.28 -12.42
N ALA A 98 13.70 15.51 -11.24
CA ALA A 98 13.15 16.82 -10.85
C ALA A 98 14.27 17.88 -10.72
N GLY A 99 15.39 17.53 -10.07
CA GLY A 99 16.58 18.39 -9.95
C GLY A 99 17.13 18.84 -11.30
N SER A 100 17.13 17.96 -12.30
CA SER A 100 17.55 18.29 -13.67
C SER A 100 16.63 19.31 -14.37
N ILE A 101 15.35 19.41 -13.97
CA ILE A 101 14.43 20.45 -14.47
C ILE A 101 14.69 21.77 -13.73
N ILE A 102 14.86 21.71 -12.41
CA ILE A 102 15.19 22.87 -11.57
C ILE A 102 16.48 23.53 -12.04
N ALA A 103 17.49 22.74 -12.40
CA ALA A 103 18.78 23.21 -12.92
C ALA A 103 18.66 24.12 -14.16
N LYS A 104 17.55 24.04 -14.92
CA LYS A 104 17.29 24.87 -16.09
C LYS A 104 16.41 26.09 -15.80
N LYS A 105 15.93 26.25 -14.56
CA LYS A 105 14.96 27.28 -14.14
C LYS A 105 15.61 28.25 -13.15
N CYS A 106 16.51 29.10 -13.65
CA CYS A 106 17.26 30.06 -12.83
C CYS A 106 16.35 30.97 -11.97
N GLN A 107 15.28 31.52 -12.56
CA GLN A 107 14.34 32.38 -11.83
C GLN A 107 13.70 31.67 -10.63
N MET A 108 13.39 30.37 -10.76
CA MET A 108 12.86 29.59 -9.65
C MET A 108 13.86 29.48 -8.50
N LEU A 109 15.16 29.40 -8.80
CA LEU A 109 16.21 29.35 -7.78
C LEU A 109 16.43 30.73 -7.14
N GLU A 110 16.39 31.80 -7.92
CA GLU A 110 16.45 33.18 -7.40
C GLU A 110 15.31 33.41 -6.39
N ASP A 111 14.06 33.19 -6.82
CA ASP A 111 12.87 33.35 -6.01
C ASP A 111 12.88 32.43 -4.77
N PHE A 112 13.50 31.25 -4.87
CA PHE A 112 13.62 30.31 -3.77
C PHE A 112 14.46 30.86 -2.62
N PHE A 113 15.58 31.51 -2.94
CA PHE A 113 16.52 32.03 -1.95
C PHE A 113 16.20 33.47 -1.51
N GLN A 114 15.58 34.27 -2.37
CA GLN A 114 15.30 35.68 -2.11
C GLN A 114 14.57 35.90 -0.76
N GLY A 115 15.18 36.72 0.10
CA GLY A 115 14.62 37.08 1.40
C GLY A 115 14.48 35.91 2.40
N ASN A 116 15.08 34.75 2.12
CA ASN A 116 14.94 33.53 2.93
C ASN A 116 16.28 33.07 3.52
N PRO A 117 16.73 33.63 4.66
CA PRO A 117 18.04 33.33 5.23
C PRO A 117 18.20 31.86 5.64
N LYS A 118 17.10 31.19 6.01
CA LYS A 118 17.12 29.76 6.36
C LYS A 118 17.49 28.88 5.15
N ARG A 119 16.81 29.09 4.02
CA ARG A 119 17.06 28.34 2.78
C ARG A 119 18.47 28.61 2.26
N ILE A 120 18.90 29.87 2.30
CA ILE A 120 20.27 30.28 1.95
C ILE A 120 21.29 29.49 2.78
N MET A 121 21.18 29.50 4.11
CA MET A 121 22.12 28.80 4.98
C MET A 121 22.10 27.28 4.79
N GLN A 122 20.92 26.69 4.59
CA GLN A 122 20.76 25.25 4.35
C GLN A 122 21.32 24.79 3.01
N TRP A 123 21.54 25.68 2.04
CA TRP A 123 22.15 25.31 0.77
C TRP A 123 23.62 25.76 0.68
N PHE A 124 23.89 27.03 0.93
CA PHE A 124 25.20 27.65 0.73
C PHE A 124 26.14 27.58 1.95
N GLY A 125 25.68 27.13 3.12
CA GLY A 125 26.50 27.03 4.33
C GLY A 125 27.51 25.87 4.37
N HIS A 126 27.57 25.02 3.35
CA HIS A 126 28.27 23.73 3.37
C HIS A 126 29.74 23.79 2.89
N PHE A 127 30.51 24.74 3.42
CA PHE A 127 31.94 24.85 3.11
C PHE A 127 32.77 23.79 3.84
N ALA A 128 33.71 23.16 3.12
CA ALA A 128 34.62 22.14 3.64
C ALA A 128 35.38 22.58 4.89
N VAL A 129 35.44 21.68 5.88
CA VAL A 129 36.28 21.82 7.08
C VAL A 129 37.67 21.25 6.80
N THR A 130 38.68 21.66 7.59
CA THR A 130 40.03 21.10 7.55
C THR A 130 40.00 19.57 7.60
N GLY A 131 40.37 18.91 6.49
CA GLY A 131 40.34 17.44 6.34
C GLY A 131 39.26 16.91 5.40
N GLU A 132 38.26 17.72 5.01
CA GLU A 132 37.33 17.39 3.92
C GLU A 132 37.93 17.75 2.56
N LEU A 133 37.62 16.94 1.54
CA LEU A 133 38.22 17.07 0.20
C LEU A 133 37.65 18.25 -0.60
N THR A 134 36.35 18.55 -0.49
CA THR A 134 35.67 19.57 -1.31
C THR A 134 34.45 20.17 -0.61
N HIS A 135 34.11 21.43 -0.92
CA HIS A 135 32.83 22.04 -0.56
C HIS A 135 31.64 21.23 -1.12
N LYS A 136 30.47 21.34 -0.51
CA LYS A 136 29.25 20.61 -0.90
C LYS A 136 28.10 21.56 -1.26
N LYS A 137 27.07 21.07 -1.96
CA LYS A 137 25.84 21.82 -2.30
C LYS A 137 26.13 23.20 -2.91
N GLY A 138 25.37 24.23 -2.54
CA GLY A 138 25.55 25.60 -3.02
C GLY A 138 26.91 26.20 -2.68
N ALA A 139 27.55 25.80 -1.58
CA ALA A 139 28.89 26.29 -1.23
C ALA A 139 29.94 25.92 -2.29
N ARG A 140 29.80 24.72 -2.89
CA ARG A 140 30.62 24.30 -4.01
C ARG A 140 30.39 25.19 -5.23
N ALA A 141 29.13 25.40 -5.62
CA ALA A 141 28.79 26.26 -6.75
C ALA A 141 29.37 27.67 -6.59
N LEU A 142 29.15 28.27 -5.42
CA LEU A 142 29.63 29.62 -5.10
C LEU A 142 31.16 29.71 -5.15
N SER A 143 31.88 28.73 -4.57
CA SER A 143 33.34 28.71 -4.61
C SER A 143 33.90 28.52 -6.03
N GLN A 144 33.29 27.66 -6.84
CA GLN A 144 33.74 27.36 -8.20
C GLN A 144 33.48 28.55 -9.11
N PHE A 145 32.26 29.09 -9.09
CA PHE A 145 31.89 30.26 -9.87
C PHE A 145 32.75 31.47 -9.51
N ALA A 146 32.99 31.72 -8.22
CA ALA A 146 33.84 32.83 -7.78
C ALA A 146 35.27 32.76 -8.33
N PHE A 147 35.85 31.56 -8.41
CA PHE A 147 37.19 31.40 -8.98
C PHE A 147 37.23 31.57 -10.50
N VAL A 148 36.21 31.09 -11.20
CA VAL A 148 36.12 31.19 -12.66
C VAL A 148 35.87 32.63 -13.08
N ASN A 149 34.96 33.33 -12.39
CA ASN A 149 34.47 34.68 -12.73
C ASN A 149 34.95 35.74 -11.73
N ARG A 150 36.24 35.65 -11.35
CA ARG A 150 36.87 36.48 -10.30
C ARG A 150 36.81 37.99 -10.56
N ASP A 151 36.76 38.38 -11.82
CA ASP A 151 36.70 39.77 -12.27
C ASP A 151 35.30 40.36 -12.15
N ILE A 152 34.27 39.52 -12.02
CA ILE A 152 32.87 39.92 -12.01
C ILE A 152 32.29 39.89 -10.59
N CYS A 153 32.59 38.85 -9.81
CA CYS A 153 31.84 38.58 -8.57
C CYS A 153 32.69 38.59 -7.28
N TRP A 154 34.01 38.79 -7.37
CA TRP A 154 34.87 38.68 -6.19
C TRP A 154 34.69 39.85 -5.21
N GLU A 155 34.37 41.03 -5.72
CA GLU A 155 34.07 42.21 -4.90
C GLU A 155 32.73 42.08 -4.17
N GLU A 156 31.83 41.22 -4.69
CA GLU A 156 30.51 40.95 -4.11
C GLU A 156 30.53 39.89 -3.01
N LEU A 157 31.69 39.26 -2.76
CA LEU A 157 31.89 38.33 -1.65
C LEU A 157 32.07 39.09 -0.32
N GLU A 158 31.16 38.87 0.63
CA GLU A 158 31.24 39.51 1.94
C GLU A 158 31.97 38.61 2.95
N TRP A 159 32.92 39.19 3.69
CA TRP A 159 33.78 38.45 4.61
C TRP A 159 33.49 38.89 6.05
N LYS A 160 33.37 37.94 6.98
CA LYS A 160 33.12 38.24 8.41
C LYS A 160 34.27 39.01 9.09
N GLY A 161 35.44 39.10 8.46
CA GLY A 161 36.64 39.77 8.97
C GLY A 161 36.80 41.20 8.42
N LYS A 162 37.68 42.00 9.05
CA LYS A 162 37.93 43.41 8.66
C LYS A 162 38.49 43.62 7.25
N HIS A 163 39.03 42.57 6.62
CA HIS A 163 39.65 42.65 5.31
C HIS A 163 39.16 41.47 4.46
N GLY A 164 38.71 41.78 3.24
CA GLY A 164 38.42 40.76 2.25
C GLY A 164 39.66 39.94 1.88
N GLN A 165 39.44 38.70 1.43
CA GLN A 165 40.53 37.82 1.02
C GLN A 165 40.79 37.98 -0.49
N SER A 166 42.06 38.14 -0.87
CA SER A 166 42.41 38.21 -2.29
C SER A 166 42.21 36.85 -2.99
N PRO A 167 41.86 36.82 -4.29
CA PRO A 167 41.68 35.57 -5.04
C PRO A 167 42.89 34.63 -4.96
N ALA A 168 44.10 35.19 -5.06
CA ALA A 168 45.34 34.42 -5.00
C ALA A 168 45.53 33.72 -3.64
N VAL A 169 45.16 34.39 -2.54
CA VAL A 169 45.25 33.82 -1.19
C VAL A 169 44.24 32.67 -1.04
N VAL A 170 42.99 32.88 -1.44
CA VAL A 170 41.94 31.86 -1.33
C VAL A 170 42.22 30.65 -2.22
N ALA A 171 42.81 30.85 -3.41
CA ALA A 171 43.23 29.75 -4.28
C ALA A 171 44.25 28.81 -3.61
N THR A 172 45.18 29.37 -2.82
CA THR A 172 46.15 28.56 -2.06
C THR A 172 45.56 27.98 -0.76
N LYS A 173 44.51 28.60 -0.24
CA LYS A 173 43.88 28.27 1.05
C LYS A 173 42.34 28.32 0.94
N PRO A 174 41.70 27.30 0.33
CA PRO A 174 40.25 27.30 0.10
C PRO A 174 39.40 27.33 1.37
N HIS A 175 39.98 26.97 2.53
CA HIS A 175 39.28 27.03 3.82
C HIS A 175 38.85 28.46 4.21
N TYR A 176 39.42 29.50 3.61
CA TYR A 176 38.98 30.88 3.86
C TYR A 176 37.52 31.13 3.47
N PHE A 177 36.94 30.35 2.54
CA PHE A 177 35.51 30.47 2.23
C PHE A 177 34.59 30.25 3.44
N ARG A 178 35.08 29.61 4.52
CA ARG A 178 34.33 29.49 5.79
C ARG A 178 34.10 30.83 6.48
N ASP A 179 34.96 31.81 6.20
CA ASP A 179 34.88 33.14 6.76
C ASP A 179 33.94 34.05 5.96
N LEU A 180 33.31 33.55 4.88
CA LEU A 180 32.26 34.28 4.20
C LEU A 180 31.06 34.52 5.12
N ASP A 181 30.50 35.72 5.02
CA ASP A 181 29.12 35.97 5.36
C ASP A 181 28.25 35.45 4.21
N VAL A 182 27.81 34.19 4.35
CA VAL A 182 27.03 33.48 3.34
C VAL A 182 25.72 34.20 3.04
N LEU A 183 25.08 34.80 4.06
CA LEU A 183 23.82 35.49 3.87
C LEU A 183 24.03 36.73 3.01
N GLN A 184 24.94 37.61 3.44
CA GLN A 184 25.20 38.85 2.71
C GLN A 184 25.75 38.58 1.31
N THR A 185 26.62 37.57 1.16
CA THR A 185 27.16 37.18 -0.14
C THR A 185 26.06 36.71 -1.10
N VAL A 186 25.12 35.89 -0.64
CA VAL A 186 24.04 35.40 -1.52
C VAL A 186 23.05 36.51 -1.86
N GLU A 187 22.75 37.42 -0.93
CA GLU A 187 21.94 38.62 -1.23
C GLU A 187 22.64 39.53 -2.26
N ASN A 188 23.95 39.76 -2.13
CA ASN A 188 24.73 40.48 -3.14
C ASN A 188 24.68 39.77 -4.50
N PHE A 189 24.74 38.44 -4.52
CA PHE A 189 24.67 37.67 -5.78
C PHE A 189 23.26 37.71 -6.40
N LEU A 190 22.20 37.78 -5.60
CA LEU A 190 20.83 37.99 -6.11
C LEU A 190 20.68 39.36 -6.79
N GLU A 191 21.35 40.40 -6.27
CA GLU A 191 21.21 41.77 -6.78
C GLU A 191 22.21 42.11 -7.90
N TYR A 192 23.49 41.74 -7.73
CA TYR A 192 24.60 42.24 -8.54
C TYR A 192 25.25 41.18 -9.44
N VAL A 193 24.96 39.88 -9.23
CA VAL A 193 25.62 38.78 -9.98
C VAL A 193 24.58 37.82 -10.61
N PRO A 194 23.73 38.30 -11.54
CA PRO A 194 22.68 37.47 -12.17
C PRO A 194 23.24 36.25 -12.92
N ASP A 195 24.46 36.36 -13.46
CA ASP A 195 25.13 35.29 -14.20
C ASP A 195 25.38 34.04 -13.34
N PHE A 196 25.45 34.17 -12.01
CA PHE A 196 25.59 33.03 -11.11
C PHE A 196 24.36 32.10 -11.18
N TRP A 197 23.16 32.67 -11.26
CA TRP A 197 21.92 31.91 -11.20
C TRP A 197 21.62 31.11 -12.47
N SER A 198 22.25 31.50 -13.58
CA SER A 198 22.22 30.78 -14.86
C SER A 198 23.48 29.96 -15.14
N SER A 199 24.40 29.89 -14.19
CA SER A 199 25.70 29.22 -14.33
C SER A 199 25.61 27.70 -14.35
N GLU A 200 26.58 27.06 -15.01
CA GLU A 200 26.74 25.60 -14.98
C GLU A 200 27.06 25.10 -13.56
N GLU A 201 27.82 25.88 -12.78
CA GLU A 201 28.20 25.52 -11.41
C GLU A 201 26.99 25.39 -10.48
N LEU A 202 26.03 26.33 -10.58
CA LEU A 202 24.80 26.26 -9.80
C LEU A 202 23.91 25.13 -10.31
N ALA A 203 23.72 25.01 -11.62
CA ALA A 203 22.95 23.94 -12.25
C ALA A 203 23.44 22.54 -11.82
N ASP A 204 24.77 22.35 -11.82
CA ASP A 204 25.41 21.11 -11.39
C ASP A 204 25.24 20.82 -9.91
N SER A 205 25.08 21.85 -9.07
CA SER A 205 24.85 21.65 -7.63
C SER A 205 23.43 21.18 -7.32
N VAL A 206 22.43 21.55 -8.13
CA VAL A 206 21.01 21.23 -7.89
C VAL A 206 20.51 20.02 -8.67
N LYS A 207 21.22 19.58 -9.72
CA LYS A 207 20.77 18.50 -10.63
C LYS A 207 20.43 17.18 -9.95
N ASP A 208 21.07 16.86 -8.83
CA ASP A 208 20.82 15.63 -8.08
C ASP A 208 19.51 15.68 -7.27
N GLY A 209 18.88 16.85 -7.15
CA GLY A 209 17.58 17.03 -6.50
C GLY A 209 17.62 17.15 -4.97
N GLU A 210 18.81 17.20 -4.34
CA GLU A 210 18.93 17.39 -2.89
C GLU A 210 18.27 18.67 -2.39
N ILE A 211 18.18 19.70 -3.24
CA ILE A 211 17.55 20.97 -2.91
C ILE A 211 16.05 20.82 -2.58
N LEU A 212 15.39 19.80 -3.14
CA LEU A 212 13.96 19.52 -2.92
C LEU A 212 13.64 19.32 -1.43
N GLN A 213 14.57 18.76 -0.65
CA GLN A 213 14.37 18.46 0.76
C GLN A 213 14.47 19.69 1.67
N ILE A 214 14.99 20.82 1.17
CA ILE A 214 15.05 22.06 1.95
C ILE A 214 13.64 22.61 2.18
N ASP A 215 12.79 22.55 1.15
CA ASP A 215 11.42 23.02 1.20
C ASP A 215 10.59 22.34 0.11
N THR A 216 10.13 21.13 0.43
CA THR A 216 9.36 20.30 -0.50
C THR A 216 8.09 21.01 -0.96
N GLU A 217 7.45 21.79 -0.08
CA GLU A 217 6.19 22.48 -0.40
C GLU A 217 6.39 23.55 -1.46
N TYR A 218 7.44 24.37 -1.33
CA TYR A 218 7.81 25.35 -2.36
C TYR A 218 7.99 24.68 -3.72
N PHE A 219 8.79 23.61 -3.81
CA PHE A 219 9.04 22.96 -5.10
C PHE A 219 7.80 22.25 -5.65
N VAL A 220 6.94 21.71 -4.78
CA VAL A 220 5.67 21.14 -5.22
C VAL A 220 4.80 22.22 -5.86
N ASP A 221 4.65 23.38 -5.22
CA ASP A 221 3.87 24.51 -5.75
C ASP A 221 4.44 25.02 -7.08
N GLN A 222 5.76 25.13 -7.16
CA GLN A 222 6.45 25.50 -8.39
C GLN A 222 6.23 24.49 -9.52
N PHE A 223 6.32 23.18 -9.24
CA PHE A 223 6.05 22.17 -10.27
C PHE A 223 4.58 22.12 -10.67
N VAL A 224 3.64 22.36 -9.75
CA VAL A 224 2.22 22.52 -10.08
C VAL A 224 2.03 23.73 -11.02
N TYR A 225 2.69 24.85 -10.74
CA TYR A 225 2.70 26.02 -11.62
C TYR A 225 3.28 25.68 -13.01
N LEU A 226 4.43 25.00 -13.07
CA LEU A 226 5.03 24.55 -14.32
C LEU A 226 4.08 23.66 -15.13
N MET A 227 3.34 22.76 -14.48
CA MET A 227 2.41 21.85 -15.15
C MET A 227 1.18 22.56 -15.70
N TYR A 228 0.49 23.37 -14.89
CA TYR A 228 -0.84 23.87 -15.26
C TYR A 228 -0.84 25.29 -15.82
N GLU A 229 0.08 26.15 -15.38
CA GLU A 229 0.14 27.55 -15.81
C GLU A 229 1.13 27.73 -16.97
N GLU A 230 2.35 27.19 -16.85
CA GLU A 230 3.34 27.25 -17.96
C GLU A 230 3.14 26.16 -19.02
N ASN A 231 2.40 25.10 -18.71
CA ASN A 231 2.27 23.91 -19.55
C ASN A 231 3.64 23.36 -20.01
N SER A 232 4.60 23.31 -19.07
CA SER A 232 5.98 22.91 -19.29
C SER A 232 6.06 21.46 -19.77
N ARG A 233 6.66 21.26 -20.96
CA ARG A 233 6.87 19.94 -21.55
C ARG A 233 7.74 19.05 -20.65
N ASP A 234 8.81 19.59 -20.09
CA ASP A 234 9.73 18.84 -19.23
C ASP A 234 9.01 18.34 -17.96
N ALA A 235 8.14 19.17 -17.36
CA ALA A 235 7.37 18.79 -16.17
C ALA A 235 6.32 17.71 -16.47
N TRP A 236 5.58 17.84 -17.57
CA TRP A 236 4.62 16.80 -17.99
C TRP A 236 5.31 15.51 -18.39
N GLN A 237 6.47 15.58 -19.06
CA GLN A 237 7.25 14.39 -19.41
C GLN A 237 7.76 13.66 -18.16
N LEU A 238 8.21 14.39 -17.13
CA LEU A 238 8.58 13.78 -15.84
C LEU A 238 7.41 12.99 -15.23
N VAL A 239 6.21 13.57 -15.24
CA VAL A 239 5.00 12.93 -14.74
C VAL A 239 4.63 11.72 -15.59
N ASP A 240 4.64 11.85 -16.91
CA ASP A 240 4.33 10.77 -17.86
C ASP A 240 5.25 9.55 -17.67
N GLU A 241 6.57 9.79 -17.62
CA GLU A 241 7.57 8.75 -17.39
C GLU A 241 7.40 8.10 -16.01
N PHE A 242 7.16 8.90 -14.96
CA PHE A 242 6.96 8.36 -13.63
C PHE A 242 5.71 7.49 -13.53
N LEU A 243 4.60 7.89 -14.15
CA LEU A 243 3.37 7.11 -14.18
C LEU A 243 3.51 5.79 -14.96
N MET A 244 4.45 5.70 -15.89
CA MET A 244 4.79 4.45 -16.59
C MET A 244 5.72 3.55 -15.78
N ASP A 245 6.70 4.16 -15.09
CA ASP A 245 7.75 3.45 -14.34
C ASP A 245 7.25 2.91 -12.98
N GLU A 246 6.32 3.61 -12.33
CA GLU A 246 5.86 3.31 -10.98
C GLU A 246 4.83 2.16 -10.96
N GLN A 247 4.79 1.40 -9.86
CA GLN A 247 3.80 0.33 -9.72
C GLN A 247 2.39 0.88 -9.49
N PHE A 248 1.39 0.27 -10.16
CA PHE A 248 -0.03 0.61 -9.97
C PHE A 248 -0.45 0.61 -8.51
N SER A 249 0.01 -0.40 -7.77
CA SER A 249 -0.27 -0.57 -6.35
C SER A 249 0.19 0.65 -5.53
N SER A 250 1.42 1.09 -5.76
CA SER A 250 1.99 2.27 -5.09
C SER A 250 1.22 3.53 -5.43
N LEU A 251 0.92 3.77 -6.72
CA LEU A 251 0.15 4.95 -7.14
C LEU A 251 -1.25 4.97 -6.52
N SER A 252 -1.96 3.84 -6.61
CA SER A 252 -3.34 3.75 -6.12
C SER A 252 -3.42 3.93 -4.60
N GLN A 253 -2.48 3.36 -3.84
CA GLN A 253 -2.46 3.51 -2.39
C GLN A 253 -2.23 4.96 -1.97
N HIS A 254 -1.33 5.70 -2.63
CA HIS A 254 -1.00 7.07 -2.21
C HIS A 254 -1.99 8.12 -2.74
N LEU A 255 -2.66 7.84 -3.86
CA LEU A 255 -3.49 8.85 -4.53
C LEU A 255 -5.00 8.67 -4.28
N LEU A 256 -5.52 7.44 -4.27
CA LEU A 256 -6.99 7.21 -4.29
C LEU A 256 -7.67 7.51 -2.95
N ILE A 257 -6.95 7.32 -1.85
CA ILE A 257 -7.43 7.55 -0.49
C ILE A 257 -7.94 8.98 -0.31
N HIS A 258 -7.28 9.94 -0.95
CA HIS A 258 -7.53 11.37 -0.75
C HIS A 258 -8.53 11.97 -1.73
N LEU A 259 -9.04 11.18 -2.68
CA LEU A 259 -10.06 11.66 -3.60
C LEU A 259 -11.36 11.99 -2.85
N ASP A 260 -12.27 12.74 -3.44
CA ASP A 260 -13.66 12.72 -2.99
C ASP A 260 -14.39 11.51 -3.62
N GLU A 261 -15.60 11.24 -3.17
CA GLU A 261 -16.41 10.11 -3.64
C GLU A 261 -16.64 10.16 -5.16
N GLN A 262 -16.91 11.35 -5.70
CA GLN A 262 -17.20 11.53 -7.12
C GLN A 262 -15.96 11.28 -7.98
N ARG A 263 -14.80 11.78 -7.55
CA ARG A 263 -13.51 11.56 -8.21
C ARG A 263 -13.09 10.10 -8.15
N LEU A 264 -13.27 9.44 -7.00
CA LEU A 264 -12.98 8.03 -6.85
C LEU A 264 -13.89 7.18 -7.77
N LEU A 265 -15.20 7.45 -7.79
CA LEU A 265 -16.13 6.75 -8.66
C LEU A 265 -15.79 6.95 -10.15
N ASN A 266 -15.45 8.17 -10.55
CA ASN A 266 -15.01 8.46 -11.92
C ASN A 266 -13.71 7.74 -12.28
N PHE A 267 -12.77 7.63 -11.34
CA PHE A 267 -11.54 6.86 -11.52
C PHE A 267 -11.85 5.37 -11.71
N LEU A 268 -12.69 4.77 -10.87
CA LEU A 268 -13.09 3.37 -10.97
C LEU A 268 -13.84 3.07 -12.28
N ARG A 269 -14.64 4.02 -12.77
CA ARG A 269 -15.29 3.93 -14.08
C ARG A 269 -14.31 3.91 -15.24
N ALA A 270 -13.33 4.81 -15.21
CA ALA A 270 -12.28 4.84 -16.22
C ALA A 270 -11.43 3.56 -16.19
N LEU A 271 -11.13 3.05 -14.99
CA LEU A 271 -10.41 1.80 -14.78
C LEU A 271 -11.16 0.60 -15.37
N GLY A 272 -12.48 0.50 -15.13
CA GLY A 272 -13.32 -0.56 -15.72
C GLY A 272 -13.23 -0.65 -17.24
N LYS A 273 -13.11 0.49 -17.93
CA LYS A 273 -12.99 0.56 -19.40
C LYS A 273 -11.63 0.10 -19.94
N LEU A 274 -10.61 0.03 -19.08
CA LEU A 274 -9.26 -0.39 -19.43
C LEU A 274 -9.02 -1.88 -19.13
N ILE A 275 -9.79 -2.46 -18.21
CA ILE A 275 -9.65 -3.87 -17.81
C ILE A 275 -10.08 -4.79 -18.95
N LYS A 276 -9.17 -5.69 -19.35
CA LYS A 276 -9.41 -6.74 -20.35
C LYS A 276 -9.38 -8.10 -19.69
N LEU A 277 -10.55 -8.65 -19.39
CA LEU A 277 -10.67 -9.93 -18.68
C LEU A 277 -9.94 -11.07 -19.39
N ASN A 278 -9.20 -11.86 -18.60
CA ASN A 278 -8.52 -13.07 -19.06
C ASN A 278 -9.10 -14.34 -18.38
N SER A 279 -8.54 -15.52 -18.68
CA SER A 279 -8.97 -16.77 -18.04
C SER A 279 -8.72 -16.80 -16.52
N GLN A 280 -7.70 -16.09 -16.02
CA GLN A 280 -7.37 -16.04 -14.59
C GLN A 280 -8.45 -15.31 -13.77
N CYS A 281 -9.10 -14.30 -14.36
CA CYS A 281 -10.30 -13.69 -13.77
C CYS A 281 -11.45 -14.69 -13.65
N LYS A 282 -11.72 -15.46 -14.70
CA LYS A 282 -12.78 -16.48 -14.71
C LYS A 282 -12.53 -17.57 -13.67
N GLU A 283 -11.26 -17.93 -13.47
CA GLU A 283 -10.84 -18.90 -12.47
C GLU A 283 -10.67 -18.30 -11.06
N MET A 284 -10.94 -17.00 -10.89
CA MET A 284 -10.78 -16.27 -9.62
C MET A 284 -9.41 -16.58 -8.98
N VAL A 285 -8.35 -16.56 -9.80
CA VAL A 285 -6.99 -16.89 -9.37
C VAL A 285 -6.52 -15.88 -8.34
N PHE A 286 -6.75 -14.59 -8.60
CA PHE A 286 -6.39 -13.49 -7.72
C PHE A 286 -7.59 -13.00 -6.89
N PRO A 287 -7.36 -12.53 -5.65
CA PRO A 287 -8.43 -12.00 -4.80
C PRO A 287 -9.17 -10.79 -5.38
N CYS A 288 -8.54 -10.02 -6.28
CA CYS A 288 -9.13 -8.85 -6.93
C CYS A 288 -10.01 -9.18 -8.15
N CYS A 289 -10.01 -10.43 -8.63
CA CYS A 289 -10.68 -10.81 -9.88
C CYS A 289 -12.17 -10.47 -9.91
N TRP A 290 -12.88 -10.59 -8.78
CA TRP A 290 -14.30 -10.24 -8.70
C TRP A 290 -14.54 -8.76 -9.01
N LEU A 291 -13.64 -7.88 -8.56
CA LEU A 291 -13.74 -6.43 -8.75
C LEU A 291 -13.42 -6.08 -10.20
N GLU A 292 -12.44 -6.74 -10.80
CA GLU A 292 -12.11 -6.55 -12.21
C GLU A 292 -13.27 -6.95 -13.13
N VAL A 293 -13.88 -8.10 -12.87
CA VAL A 293 -15.08 -8.55 -13.58
C VAL A 293 -16.21 -7.54 -13.42
N LEU A 294 -16.50 -7.12 -12.18
CA LEU A 294 -17.57 -6.17 -11.89
C LEU A 294 -17.36 -4.81 -12.57
N LEU A 295 -16.15 -4.26 -12.48
CA LEU A 295 -15.82 -2.98 -13.11
C LEU A 295 -15.86 -3.07 -14.63
N SER A 296 -15.36 -4.16 -15.23
CA SER A 296 -15.39 -4.30 -16.69
C SER A 296 -16.81 -4.43 -17.27
N ALA A 297 -17.74 -5.02 -16.53
CA ALA A 297 -19.10 -5.29 -17.00
C ALA A 297 -20.13 -4.22 -16.59
N HIS A 298 -19.97 -3.58 -15.42
CA HIS A 298 -21.00 -2.69 -14.84
C HIS A 298 -20.45 -1.36 -14.30
N SER A 299 -19.26 -0.90 -14.74
CA SER A 299 -18.66 0.34 -14.23
C SER A 299 -19.60 1.55 -14.22
N ASP A 300 -20.39 1.72 -15.29
CA ASP A 300 -21.22 2.92 -15.47
C ASP A 300 -22.51 2.91 -14.62
N HIS A 301 -22.94 1.74 -14.13
CA HIS A 301 -24.22 1.56 -13.44
C HIS A 301 -24.10 1.36 -11.93
N ILE A 302 -22.91 1.05 -11.43
CA ILE A 302 -22.69 0.79 -10.00
C ILE A 302 -22.37 2.08 -9.22
N SER A 303 -22.93 2.20 -8.02
CA SER A 303 -22.64 3.30 -7.08
C SER A 303 -21.39 2.99 -6.25
N LEU A 304 -20.77 4.03 -5.68
CA LEU A 304 -19.64 3.85 -4.78
C LEU A 304 -20.04 3.08 -3.51
N ASP A 305 -21.21 3.39 -2.94
CA ASP A 305 -21.76 2.68 -1.77
C ASP A 305 -21.88 1.17 -2.02
N GLU A 306 -22.29 0.77 -3.22
CA GLU A 306 -22.41 -0.65 -3.57
C GLU A 306 -21.03 -1.31 -3.73
N LEU A 307 -20.07 -0.63 -4.35
CA LEU A 307 -18.69 -1.11 -4.45
C LEU A 307 -18.04 -1.28 -3.08
N VAL A 308 -18.27 -0.35 -2.16
CA VAL A 308 -17.77 -0.41 -0.78
C VAL A 308 -18.41 -1.60 -0.05
N LEU A 309 -19.74 -1.77 -0.12
CA LEU A 309 -20.42 -2.91 0.48
C LEU A 309 -19.85 -4.24 -0.03
N LEU A 310 -19.76 -4.39 -1.35
CA LEU A 310 -19.25 -5.61 -1.99
C LEU A 310 -17.81 -5.89 -1.54
N ASN A 311 -16.96 -4.86 -1.51
CA ASN A 311 -15.59 -5.01 -1.04
C ASN A 311 -15.52 -5.48 0.42
N CYS A 312 -16.36 -4.92 1.29
CA CYS A 312 -16.42 -5.31 2.70
C CYS A 312 -16.76 -6.79 2.87
N VAL A 313 -17.82 -7.27 2.20
CA VAL A 313 -18.29 -8.66 2.39
C VAL A 313 -17.47 -9.69 1.61
N ILE A 314 -16.85 -9.32 0.49
CA ILE A 314 -16.09 -10.23 -0.37
C ILE A 314 -14.61 -10.30 0.03
N SER A 315 -13.97 -9.16 0.29
CA SER A 315 -12.51 -9.08 0.44
C SER A 315 -12.03 -8.72 1.86
N LYS A 316 -12.93 -8.26 2.73
CA LYS A 316 -12.56 -7.69 4.04
C LYS A 316 -13.44 -8.23 5.16
N GLY A 317 -13.83 -9.50 5.06
CA GLY A 317 -14.78 -10.14 5.97
C GLY A 317 -14.33 -10.10 7.44
N ARG A 318 -13.05 -10.39 7.72
CA ARG A 318 -12.47 -10.26 9.06
C ARG A 318 -12.53 -8.83 9.58
N GLN A 319 -12.19 -7.84 8.76
CA GLN A 319 -12.21 -6.44 9.17
C GLN A 319 -13.64 -5.96 9.44
N LEU A 320 -14.59 -6.31 8.57
CA LEU A 320 -16.02 -6.05 8.80
C LEU A 320 -16.51 -6.70 10.10
N TRP A 321 -16.08 -7.92 10.38
CA TRP A 321 -16.42 -8.60 11.64
C TRP A 321 -15.83 -7.89 12.86
N ARG A 322 -14.60 -7.39 12.78
CA ARG A 322 -13.99 -6.59 13.87
C ARG A 322 -14.78 -5.30 14.10
N LEU A 323 -15.05 -4.56 13.02
CA LEU A 323 -15.82 -3.32 13.07
C LEU A 323 -17.23 -3.53 13.65
N MET A 324 -17.89 -4.64 13.32
CA MET A 324 -19.22 -4.96 13.87
C MET A 324 -19.20 -5.36 15.35
N ASN A 325 -18.06 -5.79 15.89
CA ASN A 325 -17.92 -6.12 17.31
C ASN A 325 -17.26 -4.99 18.11
N ASP A 326 -17.14 -3.79 17.52
CA ASP A 326 -16.65 -2.61 18.22
C ASP A 326 -17.71 -2.09 19.20
N GLU A 327 -17.28 -1.44 20.29
CA GLU A 327 -18.15 -0.94 21.36
C GLU A 327 -19.15 0.11 20.84
N GLU A 328 -18.79 0.83 19.77
CA GLU A 328 -19.67 1.81 19.14
C GLU A 328 -20.85 1.20 18.37
N GLN A 329 -20.83 -0.12 18.11
CA GLN A 329 -21.80 -0.82 17.27
C GLN A 329 -22.62 -1.87 18.05
N GLU A 330 -22.80 -1.69 19.37
CA GLU A 330 -23.50 -2.65 20.25
C GLU A 330 -24.93 -2.97 19.77
N GLU A 331 -25.66 -2.00 19.21
CA GLU A 331 -27.02 -2.21 18.72
C GLU A 331 -27.04 -3.13 17.49
N GLU A 332 -26.26 -2.79 16.45
CA GLU A 332 -26.10 -3.60 15.24
C GLU A 332 -25.55 -5.00 15.56
N GLN A 333 -24.61 -5.09 16.50
CA GLN A 333 -24.07 -6.36 16.98
C GLN A 333 -25.18 -7.21 17.62
N GLY A 334 -26.02 -6.62 18.47
CA GLY A 334 -27.16 -7.27 19.10
C GLY A 334 -28.15 -7.83 18.06
N GLN A 335 -28.56 -6.99 17.10
CA GLN A 335 -29.45 -7.39 16.01
C GLN A 335 -28.84 -8.54 15.18
N MET A 336 -27.56 -8.45 14.85
CA MET A 336 -26.85 -9.50 14.10
C MET A 336 -26.78 -10.81 14.90
N GLN A 337 -26.56 -10.75 16.20
CA GLN A 337 -26.53 -11.95 17.05
C GLN A 337 -27.90 -12.64 17.13
N GLU A 338 -28.99 -11.89 17.17
CA GLU A 338 -30.35 -12.45 17.11
C GLU A 338 -30.62 -13.12 15.77
N LEU A 339 -30.25 -12.47 14.67
CA LEU A 339 -30.39 -13.03 13.32
C LEU A 339 -29.59 -14.33 13.16
N LEU A 340 -28.36 -14.37 13.65
CA LEU A 340 -27.52 -15.59 13.59
C LEU A 340 -28.10 -16.75 14.41
N LYS A 341 -28.81 -16.48 15.51
CA LYS A 341 -29.51 -17.52 16.30
C LYS A 341 -30.71 -18.10 15.55
N SER A 342 -31.35 -17.31 14.70
CA SER A 342 -32.51 -17.71 13.88
C SER A 342 -32.14 -18.44 12.59
N THR A 343 -30.87 -18.83 12.43
CA THR A 343 -30.38 -19.49 11.22
C THR A 343 -30.97 -20.89 11.05
N ASN A 344 -31.76 -21.07 9.99
CA ASN A 344 -32.25 -22.39 9.59
C ASN A 344 -31.09 -23.26 9.08
N GLN A 345 -31.11 -24.55 9.42
CA GLN A 345 -30.20 -25.54 8.82
C GLN A 345 -30.66 -25.82 7.39
N LEU A 346 -29.83 -25.48 6.42
CA LEU A 346 -30.08 -25.80 5.00
C LEU A 346 -29.52 -27.18 4.70
N THR A 347 -30.17 -27.93 3.81
CA THR A 347 -29.55 -29.10 3.16
C THR A 347 -28.73 -28.68 1.94
N ASP A 348 -27.91 -29.58 1.40
CA ASP A 348 -27.15 -29.34 0.16
C ASP A 348 -28.08 -28.94 -1.01
N ALA A 349 -29.27 -29.54 -1.08
CA ALA A 349 -30.28 -29.23 -2.12
C ALA A 349 -30.89 -27.83 -1.94
N ASP A 350 -31.19 -27.43 -0.71
CA ASP A 350 -31.72 -26.09 -0.41
C ASP A 350 -30.69 -25.01 -0.71
N HIS A 351 -29.44 -25.26 -0.31
CA HIS A 351 -28.33 -24.36 -0.55
C HIS A 351 -28.07 -24.18 -2.05
N PHE A 352 -28.01 -25.27 -2.81
CA PHE A 352 -27.86 -25.19 -4.26
C PHE A 352 -29.01 -24.41 -4.93
N ALA A 353 -30.26 -24.65 -4.52
CA ALA A 353 -31.41 -23.91 -5.02
C ALA A 353 -31.34 -22.41 -4.70
N LEU A 354 -30.86 -22.05 -3.51
CA LEU A 354 -30.61 -20.66 -3.11
C LEU A 354 -29.55 -20.01 -4.01
N MET A 355 -28.40 -20.68 -4.20
CA MET A 355 -27.31 -20.14 -5.00
C MET A 355 -27.68 -20.00 -6.48
N LYS A 356 -28.42 -20.98 -7.03
CA LYS A 356 -28.99 -20.87 -8.38
C LYS A 356 -29.90 -19.65 -8.50
N GLY A 357 -30.77 -19.43 -7.51
CA GLY A 357 -31.64 -18.26 -7.46
C GLY A 357 -30.91 -16.91 -7.35
N PHE A 358 -29.64 -16.89 -6.92
CA PHE A 358 -28.78 -15.69 -6.98
C PHE A 358 -28.10 -15.55 -8.34
N VAL A 359 -27.60 -16.65 -8.92
CA VAL A 359 -26.94 -16.64 -10.23
C VAL A 359 -27.90 -16.20 -11.34
N ASP A 360 -29.19 -16.48 -11.21
CA ASP A 360 -30.23 -16.02 -12.15
C ASP A 360 -30.51 -14.50 -12.08
N THR A 361 -29.89 -13.76 -11.15
CA THR A 361 -30.01 -12.29 -11.03
C THR A 361 -28.88 -11.55 -11.76
N GLU A 362 -28.96 -10.21 -11.86
CA GLU A 362 -27.87 -9.42 -12.44
C GLU A 362 -26.57 -9.57 -11.64
N LEU A 363 -25.42 -9.48 -12.32
CA LEU A 363 -24.10 -9.73 -11.73
C LEU A 363 -23.85 -8.97 -10.41
N PRO A 364 -24.14 -7.66 -10.28
CA PRO A 364 -23.93 -6.95 -9.01
C PRO A 364 -24.76 -7.53 -7.85
N ASP A 365 -26.01 -7.90 -8.11
CA ASP A 365 -26.90 -8.49 -7.11
C ASP A 365 -26.47 -9.91 -6.75
N ALA A 366 -26.07 -10.71 -7.74
CA ALA A 366 -25.53 -12.04 -7.52
C ALA A 366 -24.27 -11.99 -6.63
N LEU A 367 -23.33 -11.09 -6.94
CA LEU A 367 -22.13 -10.86 -6.13
C LEU A 367 -22.47 -10.44 -4.69
N LYS A 368 -23.45 -9.54 -4.53
CA LYS A 368 -23.90 -9.09 -3.21
C LYS A 368 -24.44 -10.25 -2.38
N TRP A 369 -25.39 -11.02 -2.91
CA TRP A 369 -26.02 -12.10 -2.13
C TRP A 369 -25.04 -13.24 -1.82
N ILE A 370 -24.19 -13.61 -2.78
CA ILE A 370 -23.14 -14.61 -2.57
C ILE A 370 -22.11 -14.10 -1.55
N GLY A 371 -21.71 -12.83 -1.63
CA GLY A 371 -20.77 -12.18 -0.72
C GLY A 371 -21.29 -12.12 0.73
N ILE A 372 -22.53 -11.65 0.92
CA ILE A 372 -23.17 -11.62 2.26
C ILE A 372 -23.31 -13.04 2.82
N GLN A 373 -23.71 -14.00 1.99
CA GLN A 373 -23.81 -15.40 2.42
C GLN A 373 -22.44 -15.97 2.81
N SER A 374 -21.38 -15.68 2.07
CA SER A 374 -20.01 -16.05 2.40
C SER A 374 -19.56 -15.44 3.74
N TRP A 375 -19.88 -14.17 3.95
CA TRP A 375 -19.56 -13.48 5.18
C TRP A 375 -20.37 -14.03 6.38
N LEU A 376 -21.62 -14.46 6.19
CA LEU A 376 -22.34 -15.20 7.24
C LEU A 376 -21.66 -16.52 7.61
N VAL A 377 -21.17 -17.27 6.62
CA VAL A 377 -20.37 -18.47 6.87
C VAL A 377 -19.11 -18.12 7.66
N PHE A 378 -18.42 -17.03 7.32
CA PHE A 378 -17.29 -16.52 8.10
C PHE A 378 -17.67 -16.24 9.57
N CYS A 379 -18.80 -15.57 9.81
CA CYS A 379 -19.28 -15.26 11.16
C CYS A 379 -19.60 -16.53 11.97
N GLU A 380 -20.24 -17.51 11.35
CA GLU A 380 -20.55 -18.80 11.98
C GLU A 380 -19.28 -19.59 12.30
N LEU A 381 -18.30 -19.62 11.37
CA LEU A 381 -16.99 -20.24 11.58
C LEU A 381 -16.21 -19.55 12.70
N SER A 382 -16.19 -18.22 12.72
CA SER A 382 -15.51 -17.45 13.77
C SER A 382 -16.08 -17.72 15.17
N LYS A 383 -17.37 -18.08 15.26
CA LYS A 383 -18.00 -18.51 16.52
C LYS A 383 -17.78 -19.99 16.85
N GLY A 384 -17.66 -20.85 15.83
CA GLY A 384 -17.55 -22.30 15.98
C GLY A 384 -16.11 -22.84 16.12
N CYS A 385 -15.13 -22.18 15.53
CA CYS A 385 -13.72 -22.56 15.53
C CYS A 385 -13.00 -21.97 16.75
N LYS A 386 -13.22 -22.57 17.94
CA LYS A 386 -12.60 -22.14 19.21
C LYS A 386 -11.50 -23.07 19.71
N SER A 387 -11.49 -24.32 19.25
CA SER A 387 -10.51 -25.33 19.65
C SER A 387 -10.06 -26.16 18.44
N ALA A 388 -8.92 -26.84 18.58
CA ALA A 388 -8.43 -27.78 17.57
C ALA A 388 -9.47 -28.86 17.26
N ASP A 389 -10.09 -29.45 18.29
CA ASP A 389 -11.13 -30.48 18.12
C ASP A 389 -12.35 -29.96 17.36
N SER A 390 -12.76 -28.70 17.60
CA SER A 390 -13.91 -28.13 16.89
C SER A 390 -13.61 -27.86 15.42
N CYS A 391 -12.37 -27.49 15.09
CA CYS A 391 -11.91 -27.32 13.71
C CYS A 391 -11.77 -28.66 12.97
N GLU A 392 -11.15 -29.67 13.60
CA GLU A 392 -10.97 -31.00 13.01
C GLU A 392 -12.32 -31.71 12.79
N HIS A 393 -13.26 -31.54 13.72
CA HIS A 393 -14.63 -32.01 13.54
C HIS A 393 -15.31 -31.32 12.36
N LEU A 394 -15.16 -29.99 12.24
CA LEU A 394 -15.69 -29.22 11.12
C LEU A 394 -15.13 -29.67 9.76
N PHE A 395 -13.83 -29.95 9.69
CA PHE A 395 -13.19 -30.47 8.47
C PHE A 395 -13.76 -31.83 8.09
N THR A 396 -13.85 -32.75 9.06
CA THR A 396 -14.37 -34.10 8.85
C THR A 396 -15.84 -34.07 8.38
N CYS A 397 -16.68 -33.25 9.01
CA CYS A 397 -18.08 -33.10 8.65
C CYS A 397 -18.28 -32.51 7.24
N ASN A 398 -17.37 -31.65 6.79
CA ASN A 398 -17.42 -31.05 5.45
C ASN A 398 -16.57 -31.77 4.41
N ARG A 399 -16.08 -32.99 4.72
CA ARG A 399 -15.22 -33.80 3.83
C ARG A 399 -13.96 -33.07 3.36
N ILE A 400 -13.40 -32.21 4.20
CA ILE A 400 -12.12 -31.53 3.97
C ILE A 400 -11.01 -32.43 4.50
N GLU A 401 -10.07 -32.79 3.64
CA GLU A 401 -8.88 -33.53 4.08
C GLU A 401 -7.91 -32.54 4.74
N PHE A 402 -7.29 -32.94 5.84
CA PHE A 402 -6.37 -32.09 6.59
C PHE A 402 -5.14 -32.86 7.08
N ARG A 403 -4.02 -32.16 7.21
CA ARG A 403 -2.75 -32.67 7.78
C ARG A 403 -2.28 -31.71 8.86
N LYS A 404 -1.90 -32.21 10.04
CA LYS A 404 -1.35 -31.32 11.09
C LYS A 404 0.06 -30.91 10.70
N ALA A 405 0.40 -29.63 10.91
CA ALA A 405 1.74 -29.14 10.61
C ALA A 405 2.82 -29.79 11.51
N ASP A 406 2.41 -30.32 12.67
CA ASP A 406 3.23 -31.06 13.63
C ASP A 406 3.63 -32.48 13.15
N ASP A 407 2.97 -33.05 12.13
CA ASP A 407 3.10 -34.47 11.77
C ASP A 407 4.32 -34.79 10.87
N TYR A 408 5.32 -33.91 10.79
CA TYR A 408 6.64 -34.35 10.32
C TYR A 408 7.40 -34.97 11.50
N PRO A 409 7.60 -36.30 11.55
CA PRO A 409 8.66 -36.83 12.38
C PRO A 409 9.96 -36.22 11.85
N LEU A 410 10.57 -35.34 12.65
CA LEU A 410 12.00 -35.11 12.58
C LEU A 410 12.62 -36.50 12.42
N VAL A 411 13.22 -36.74 11.26
CA VAL A 411 13.90 -37.99 10.90
C VAL A 411 14.55 -38.55 12.16
N GLN A 412 13.96 -39.64 12.67
CA GLN A 412 14.60 -40.42 13.71
C GLN A 412 15.94 -40.81 13.12
N ASN A 413 17.01 -40.27 13.70
CA ASN A 413 18.36 -40.64 13.40
C ASN A 413 18.57 -42.04 13.99
N ASP A 414 17.90 -43.03 13.42
CA ASP A 414 18.16 -44.44 13.68
C ASP A 414 19.44 -44.75 12.94
N GLY A 415 20.50 -44.89 13.74
CA GLY A 415 21.78 -45.39 13.28
C GLY A 415 21.59 -46.73 12.59
N ASN A 416 21.84 -46.75 11.29
CA ASN A 416 22.47 -47.90 10.67
C ASN A 416 23.30 -47.45 9.47
N SER A 417 24.57 -47.77 9.60
CA SER A 417 25.69 -47.58 8.70
C SER A 417 25.49 -48.22 7.33
N ILE A 418 25.78 -47.47 6.27
CA ILE A 418 26.50 -48.00 5.10
C ILE A 418 27.62 -47.03 4.77
N ALA A 419 28.84 -47.57 4.82
CA ALA A 419 30.11 -46.91 4.66
C ALA A 419 30.32 -46.35 3.24
N LEU A 420 30.97 -45.20 3.16
CA LEU A 420 31.88 -44.86 2.07
C LEU A 420 33.04 -44.05 2.68
N ASP A 421 34.20 -44.68 2.68
CA ASP A 421 35.49 -44.14 3.08
C ASP A 421 35.91 -42.98 2.16
N SER A 422 36.49 -41.94 2.76
CA SER A 422 37.74 -41.35 2.27
C SER A 422 38.24 -40.31 3.27
N ASP A 423 39.47 -40.54 3.71
CA ASP A 423 40.30 -39.81 4.66
C ASP A 423 40.48 -38.31 4.33
N ASP A 424 40.52 -37.45 5.36
CA ASP A 424 41.79 -36.91 5.90
C ASP A 424 41.57 -35.90 7.06
N GLU A 425 42.13 -36.25 8.22
CA GLU A 425 42.92 -35.44 9.17
C GLU A 425 42.38 -34.05 9.64
N ASP A 426 41.89 -33.94 10.89
CA ASP A 426 42.64 -33.54 12.12
C ASP A 426 42.62 -31.99 12.32
N LEU A 427 42.12 -31.36 13.40
CA LEU A 427 42.52 -31.45 14.81
C LEU A 427 41.53 -30.70 15.76
N ILE A 428 41.23 -31.35 16.90
CA ILE A 428 41.17 -30.84 18.30
C ILE A 428 40.08 -29.79 18.66
N ARG A 429 38.96 -30.18 19.29
CA ARG A 429 38.69 -30.43 20.75
C ARG A 429 38.53 -29.16 21.61
N GLY A 430 37.34 -28.99 22.22
CA GLY A 430 37.15 -28.02 23.31
C GLY A 430 35.70 -27.90 23.82
N SER A 431 35.27 -28.83 24.67
CA SER A 431 33.99 -28.74 25.39
C SER A 431 34.00 -27.55 26.37
N HIS A 432 32.94 -26.74 26.46
CA HIS A 432 32.60 -26.08 27.73
C HIS A 432 31.10 -25.83 27.92
N LYS A 433 30.66 -26.17 29.12
CA LYS A 433 29.30 -26.13 29.68
C LYS A 433 28.74 -24.70 29.80
N ARG A 434 27.42 -24.64 29.65
CA ARG A 434 26.44 -23.65 30.15
C ARG A 434 26.93 -22.69 31.24
N ARG A 435 26.66 -21.39 31.05
CA ARG A 435 26.27 -20.47 32.14
C ARG A 435 25.12 -19.56 31.71
N LYS A 436 23.94 -19.81 32.30
CA LYS A 436 22.79 -18.89 32.39
C LYS A 436 23.25 -17.62 33.13
N ARG A 437 22.93 -16.44 32.61
CA ARG A 437 23.03 -15.19 33.35
C ARG A 437 21.82 -14.31 33.06
N ASP A 438 20.87 -14.33 34.00
CA ASP A 438 19.75 -13.38 34.06
C ASP A 438 20.27 -11.95 34.22
N ARG A 439 19.80 -11.02 33.39
CA ARG A 439 19.85 -9.59 33.70
C ARG A 439 18.56 -8.87 33.32
N LYS A 440 17.95 -8.35 34.37
CA LYS A 440 16.73 -7.53 34.51
C LYS A 440 16.63 -6.38 33.51
N ARG A 441 15.41 -6.21 32.98
CA ARG A 441 14.87 -5.01 32.29
C ARG A 441 15.09 -3.75 33.13
N LYS A 442 15.61 -2.69 32.49
CA LYS A 442 15.65 -1.33 33.03
C LYS A 442 14.80 -0.43 32.14
N ARG A 443 13.62 -0.03 32.63
CA ARG A 443 12.75 0.99 32.02
C ARG A 443 13.45 2.35 32.08
N ARG A 444 13.47 3.09 30.98
CA ARG A 444 13.62 4.55 30.95
C ARG A 444 12.56 5.12 30.01
N ARG A 445 11.77 6.05 30.55
CA ARG A 445 10.86 6.96 29.81
C ARG A 445 11.69 8.14 29.30
N TYR A 446 11.40 8.62 28.10
CA TYR A 446 11.34 10.04 27.76
C TYR A 446 10.44 10.21 26.54
N ASP A 447 9.56 11.19 26.63
CA ASP A 447 8.64 11.69 25.61
C ASP A 447 9.41 12.42 24.49
N SER A 448 8.93 12.27 23.25
CA SER A 448 9.05 13.26 22.18
C SER A 448 7.98 12.94 21.14
N ASP A 449 6.98 13.83 21.05
CA ASP A 449 6.00 13.89 19.98
C ASP A 449 6.70 14.31 18.69
N GLU A 450 6.60 13.49 17.64
CA GLU A 450 6.66 13.91 16.24
C GLU A 450 6.01 12.80 15.39
N ASP A 451 5.09 13.21 14.53
CA ASP A 451 4.17 12.39 13.75
C ASP A 451 4.85 11.29 12.92
N ASP A 452 4.57 10.02 13.26
CA ASP A 452 5.01 8.84 12.52
C ASP A 452 3.78 8.18 11.86
N LEU A 453 3.38 8.72 10.70
CA LEU A 453 2.32 8.14 9.85
C LEU A 453 2.74 6.79 9.21
N ASP A 454 3.98 6.35 9.42
CA ASP A 454 4.52 5.10 8.87
C ASP A 454 4.26 3.86 9.74
N GLN A 455 3.51 3.98 10.84
CA GLN A 455 3.13 2.83 11.69
C GLN A 455 1.71 2.28 11.49
N LEU A 456 0.93 2.80 10.53
CA LEU A 456 -0.42 2.29 10.23
C LEU A 456 -0.50 1.41 8.98
N LEU A 457 0.63 1.08 8.35
CA LEU A 457 0.70 0.22 7.17
C LEU A 457 1.71 -0.93 7.36
N GLU A 458 1.62 -1.66 8.48
CA GLU A 458 2.06 -3.06 8.49
C GLU A 458 1.04 -3.90 7.70
N LEU A 459 1.17 -3.85 6.36
CA LEU A 459 0.83 -4.99 5.51
C LEU A 459 1.54 -6.20 6.10
N GLY A 460 0.77 -7.21 6.52
CA GLY A 460 1.24 -8.39 7.23
C GLY A 460 2.40 -9.11 6.52
N THR A 461 3.61 -8.64 6.77
CA THR A 461 4.81 -9.44 6.64
C THR A 461 4.73 -10.49 7.73
N SER A 462 4.73 -11.76 7.32
CA SER A 462 4.81 -12.91 8.21
C SER A 462 5.92 -12.68 9.23
N ASN A 463 5.53 -12.25 10.43
CA ASN A 463 6.44 -12.11 11.53
C ASN A 463 6.82 -13.53 11.92
N ARG A 464 7.99 -14.00 11.43
CA ARG A 464 8.74 -15.13 11.99
C ARG A 464 9.10 -14.78 13.44
N ARG A 465 8.13 -14.86 14.33
CA ARG A 465 8.37 -14.93 15.77
C ARG A 465 8.60 -16.39 16.10
N GLY A 466 9.77 -16.64 16.65
CA GLY A 466 10.34 -17.98 16.78
C GLY A 466 9.53 -18.90 17.69
N ILE A 467 9.54 -20.18 17.30
CA ILE A 467 9.43 -21.38 18.16
C ILE A 467 8.49 -21.18 19.35
N GLU A 468 7.23 -20.88 19.06
CA GLU A 468 6.12 -21.23 19.95
C GLU A 468 5.40 -22.40 19.28
N SER A 469 5.06 -23.42 20.07
CA SER A 469 4.55 -24.73 19.66
C SER A 469 3.50 -24.64 18.54
N HIS A 470 3.74 -25.38 17.45
CA HIS A 470 2.89 -25.55 16.26
C HIS A 470 1.53 -26.25 16.50
N HIS A 471 1.04 -26.27 17.75
CA HIS A 471 -0.25 -26.83 18.10
C HIS A 471 -1.39 -26.01 17.49
N GLY A 472 -2.12 -26.60 16.54
CA GLY A 472 -3.30 -25.99 15.93
C GLY A 472 -3.06 -25.33 14.57
N CYS A 473 -2.09 -25.81 13.79
CA CYS A 473 -1.96 -25.46 12.37
C CYS A 473 -2.25 -26.67 11.47
N TRP A 474 -3.00 -26.45 10.39
CA TRP A 474 -3.41 -27.50 9.45
C TRP A 474 -3.12 -27.12 7.99
N TYR A 475 -2.66 -28.08 7.19
CA TYR A 475 -2.72 -28.01 5.73
C TYR A 475 -4.03 -28.62 5.27
N LEU A 476 -4.78 -27.95 4.38
CA LEU A 476 -6.13 -28.34 3.99
C LEU A 476 -6.19 -28.70 2.50
N SER A 477 -7.05 -29.64 2.10
CA SER A 477 -7.20 -29.99 0.68
C SER A 477 -7.84 -28.88 -0.16
N THR A 478 -8.51 -27.91 0.47
CA THR A 478 -9.17 -26.78 -0.20
C THR A 478 -8.22 -25.86 -0.96
N ASP A 479 -6.93 -25.86 -0.63
CA ASP A 479 -5.88 -25.14 -1.36
C ASP A 479 -4.79 -26.05 -1.94
N GLY A 480 -5.06 -27.36 -2.01
CA GLY A 480 -4.08 -28.36 -2.43
C GLY A 480 -2.92 -28.54 -1.45
N PHE A 481 -3.12 -28.28 -0.15
CA PHE A 481 -2.09 -28.35 0.89
C PHE A 481 -0.95 -27.35 0.68
N SER A 482 -1.24 -26.17 0.12
CA SER A 482 -0.22 -25.18 -0.26
C SER A 482 0.21 -24.28 0.90
N ALA A 483 -0.63 -24.08 1.91
CA ALA A 483 -0.34 -23.28 3.09
C ALA A 483 -0.79 -23.96 4.39
N SER A 484 -0.13 -23.60 5.50
CA SER A 484 -0.56 -23.97 6.85
C SER A 484 -1.47 -22.89 7.42
N TRP A 485 -2.66 -23.28 7.89
CA TRP A 485 -3.67 -22.39 8.44
C TRP A 485 -3.81 -22.59 9.94
N ASP A 486 -3.78 -21.50 10.70
CA ASP A 486 -4.04 -21.53 12.14
C ASP A 486 -5.55 -21.40 12.46
N ILE A 487 -5.91 -21.54 13.74
CA ILE A 487 -7.30 -21.41 14.19
C ILE A 487 -7.91 -20.05 13.83
N ALA A 488 -7.11 -18.98 13.85
CA ALA A 488 -7.59 -17.63 13.56
C ALA A 488 -7.84 -17.40 12.06
N ASP A 489 -7.12 -18.11 11.20
CA ASP A 489 -7.16 -17.95 9.75
C ASP A 489 -8.14 -18.90 9.03
N ILE A 490 -8.54 -19.99 9.67
CA ILE A 490 -9.54 -20.94 9.13
C ILE A 490 -10.83 -20.24 8.68
N PRO A 491 -11.47 -19.34 9.46
CA PRO A 491 -12.70 -18.69 9.03
C PRO A 491 -12.55 -17.93 7.72
N ASP A 492 -11.47 -17.17 7.54
CA ASP A 492 -11.21 -16.42 6.30
C ASP A 492 -10.93 -17.35 5.13
N HIS A 493 -10.09 -18.37 5.34
CA HIS A 493 -9.73 -19.31 4.28
C HIS A 493 -10.96 -20.06 3.75
N LEU A 494 -11.77 -20.64 4.64
CA LEU A 494 -12.91 -21.46 4.24
C LEU A 494 -14.06 -20.63 3.66
N SER A 495 -14.32 -19.43 4.19
CA SER A 495 -15.29 -18.51 3.59
C SER A 495 -14.84 -18.00 2.23
N SER A 496 -13.55 -17.69 2.06
CA SER A 496 -12.98 -17.31 0.76
C SER A 496 -13.06 -18.46 -0.26
N HIS A 497 -12.81 -19.70 0.18
CA HIS A 497 -12.97 -20.89 -0.66
C HIS A 497 -14.44 -21.11 -1.06
N TYR A 498 -15.37 -20.93 -0.12
CA TYR A 498 -16.81 -20.96 -0.38
C TYR A 498 -17.18 -19.94 -1.46
N LEU A 499 -16.81 -18.68 -1.27
CA LEU A 499 -17.06 -17.58 -2.20
C LEU A 499 -16.51 -17.91 -3.60
N LYS A 500 -15.24 -18.32 -3.68
CA LYS A 500 -14.57 -18.67 -4.94
C LYS A 500 -15.29 -19.79 -5.69
N THR A 501 -15.79 -20.80 -4.98
CA THR A 501 -16.53 -21.92 -5.57
C THR A 501 -17.79 -21.43 -6.29
N TRP A 502 -18.57 -20.58 -5.63
CA TRP A 502 -19.85 -20.10 -6.17
C TRP A 502 -19.70 -18.98 -7.20
N LEU A 503 -18.67 -18.14 -7.09
CA LEU A 503 -18.33 -17.16 -8.11
C LEU A 503 -17.89 -17.80 -9.44
N LYS A 504 -17.14 -18.92 -9.36
CA LYS A 504 -16.81 -19.73 -10.53
C LYS A 504 -18.09 -20.30 -11.16
N PHE A 505 -18.97 -20.86 -10.34
CA PHE A 505 -20.24 -21.44 -10.80
C PHE A 505 -21.10 -20.43 -11.58
N MET A 506 -21.19 -19.18 -11.10
CA MET A 506 -21.87 -18.07 -11.78
C MET A 506 -21.32 -17.78 -13.19
N HIS A 507 -20.00 -17.85 -13.36
CA HIS A 507 -19.35 -17.61 -14.67
C HIS A 507 -19.56 -18.76 -15.67
N PHE A 508 -19.71 -19.99 -15.19
CA PHE A 508 -19.98 -21.15 -16.04
C PHE A 508 -21.39 -21.14 -16.66
N TRP A 509 -22.33 -20.35 -16.12
CA TRP A 509 -23.73 -20.27 -16.59
C TRP A 509 -24.04 -19.03 -17.43
N THR A 510 -23.14 -18.04 -17.45
CA THR A 510 -23.31 -16.78 -18.20
C THR A 510 -22.57 -16.77 -19.55
N CYS A 511 -21.81 -17.83 -19.86
CA CYS A 511 -21.28 -18.17 -21.19
C CYS A 511 -22.08 -19.33 -21.79
#